data_AF-F4BSL2-F1
#
_entry.id   AF-F4BSL2-F1
#
_cell.length_a   1.000
_cell.length_b   1.000
_cell.length_c   1.000
_cell.angle_alpha   90.00
_cell.angle_beta   90.00
_cell.angle_gamma   90.00
#
_symmetry.space_group_name_H-M   'P 1'
#
loop_
_entity.id
_entity.type
_entity.pdbx_description
1 polymer ?
#
loop_
_entity_poly.entity_id
_entity_poly.type
_entity_poly.pdbx_seq_one_letter_code
_entity_poly.pdbx_strand_id
1 'polypeptide(L)'
;MLNKSIRLMKEDVICLNEIINHDPRIEKGQSEALYYAFKDAASDIPDWSVVAKTKFKSDKDVGISPKDYSNIRTFNIEKNDFDKVRNSINDQLNLSKPRISYMTRLCIRAASMRLKNKMAVEKKLIPIGVEKVKLDGVSIIRRIAELLESTSEEAVEKVVKIKDILEENT
;
A
#
# COMPACT_ATOMS: atom_id res chain seq x y z
N MET A 1 -3.55 14.70 -23.25
CA MET A 1 -2.33 13.92 -22.90
C MET A 1 -1.03 14.60 -23.31
N LEU A 2 -0.01 14.48 -22.46
CA LEU A 2 1.36 14.92 -22.64
C LEU A 2 2.28 13.70 -22.57
N ASN A 3 3.22 13.58 -23.52
CA ASN A 3 4.25 12.55 -23.48
C ASN A 3 5.47 13.07 -22.73
N LYS A 4 5.90 12.36 -21.69
CA LYS A 4 7.06 12.70 -20.86
C LYS A 4 8.01 11.53 -20.76
N SER A 5 9.24 11.83 -20.35
CA SER A 5 10.25 10.82 -20.10
C SER A 5 11.09 11.14 -18.87
N ILE A 6 11.57 10.09 -18.23
CA ILE A 6 12.48 10.18 -17.09
C ILE A 6 13.53 9.07 -17.19
N ARG A 7 14.77 9.41 -16.85
CA ARG A 7 15.80 8.42 -16.53
C ARG A 7 15.62 7.99 -15.07
N LEU A 8 15.22 6.74 -14.85
CA LEU A 8 14.95 6.24 -13.51
C LEU A 8 16.24 5.97 -12.75
N MET A 9 16.31 6.42 -11.49
CA MET A 9 17.35 6.03 -10.55
C MET A 9 16.97 4.70 -9.88
N LYS A 10 17.92 4.08 -9.17
CA LYS A 10 17.67 2.83 -8.45
C LYS A 10 16.50 2.98 -7.47
N GLU A 11 16.44 4.07 -6.73
CA GLU A 11 15.38 4.35 -5.76
C GLU A 11 14.01 4.52 -6.43
N ASP A 12 13.98 5.15 -7.61
CA ASP A 12 12.76 5.34 -8.38
C ASP A 12 12.19 3.96 -8.79
N VAL A 13 13.05 3.04 -9.22
CA VAL A 13 12.66 1.67 -9.60
C VAL A 13 12.15 0.88 -8.40
N ILE A 14 12.81 0.97 -7.24
CA ILE A 14 12.33 0.30 -6.00
C ILE A 14 10.90 0.75 -5.68
N CYS A 15 10.68 2.07 -5.63
CA CYS A 15 9.39 2.63 -5.28
C CYS A 15 8.33 2.27 -6.31
N LEU A 16 8.65 2.34 -7.61
CA LEU A 16 7.73 1.97 -8.68
C LEU A 16 7.35 0.49 -8.63
N ASN A 17 8.30 -0.41 -8.39
CA ASN A 17 8.02 -1.84 -8.27
C ASN A 17 7.16 -2.14 -7.03
N GLU A 18 7.43 -1.46 -5.91
CA GLU A 18 6.58 -1.54 -4.71
C GLU A 18 5.14 -1.10 -5.03
N ILE A 19 4.98 0.01 -5.74
CA ILE A 19 3.66 0.51 -6.18
C ILE A 19 2.97 -0.49 -7.10
N ILE A 20 3.65 -1.00 -8.14
CA ILE A 20 3.09 -1.97 -9.10
C ILE A 20 2.58 -3.22 -8.38
N ASN A 21 3.32 -3.72 -7.39
CA ASN A 21 2.95 -4.97 -6.70
C ASN A 21 1.74 -4.82 -5.77
N HIS A 22 1.34 -3.60 -5.40
CA HIS A 22 0.28 -3.36 -4.41
C HIS A 22 -0.89 -2.51 -4.94
N ASP A 23 -0.76 -1.91 -6.12
CA ASP A 23 -1.82 -1.15 -6.76
C ASP A 23 -2.49 -1.99 -7.86
N PRO A 24 -3.70 -2.52 -7.64
CA PRO A 24 -4.37 -3.42 -8.58
C PRO A 24 -4.79 -2.73 -9.88
N ARG A 25 -4.68 -1.39 -9.97
CA ARG A 25 -4.99 -0.64 -11.20
C ARG A 25 -3.87 -0.73 -12.24
N ILE A 26 -2.70 -1.25 -11.88
CA ILE A 26 -1.50 -1.25 -12.72
C ILE A 26 -1.27 -2.65 -13.28
N GLU A 27 -1.35 -2.77 -14.61
CA GLU A 27 -1.14 -4.02 -15.35
C GLU A 27 0.10 -3.94 -16.24
N LYS A 28 0.43 -2.75 -16.75
CA LYS A 28 1.42 -2.51 -17.82
C LYS A 28 2.78 -2.03 -17.29
N GLY A 29 3.00 -2.11 -15.97
CA GLY A 29 4.27 -1.84 -15.33
C GLY A 29 4.58 -0.33 -15.13
N GLN A 30 5.87 0.02 -15.18
CA GLN A 30 6.37 1.32 -14.69
C GLN A 30 5.77 2.55 -15.39
N SER A 31 5.50 2.50 -16.69
CA SER A 31 4.91 3.64 -17.41
C SER A 31 3.48 3.94 -16.94
N GLU A 32 2.69 2.91 -16.64
CA GLU A 32 1.35 3.06 -16.10
C GLU A 32 1.37 3.45 -14.61
N ALA A 33 2.32 2.91 -13.84
CA ALA A 33 2.56 3.37 -12.48
C ALA A 33 2.89 4.87 -12.42
N LEU A 34 3.69 5.39 -13.37
CA LEU A 34 3.97 6.81 -13.49
C LEU A 34 2.73 7.62 -13.86
N TYR A 35 1.86 7.11 -14.72
CA TYR A 35 0.57 7.74 -15.03
C TYR A 35 -0.29 7.89 -13.77
N TYR A 36 -0.50 6.80 -13.01
CA TYR A 36 -1.30 6.84 -11.79
C TYR A 36 -0.65 7.67 -10.68
N ALA A 37 0.69 7.70 -10.58
CA ALA A 37 1.37 8.55 -9.61
C ALA A 37 1.04 10.04 -9.80
N PHE A 38 0.98 10.52 -11.06
CA PHE A 38 0.54 11.87 -11.36
C PHE A 38 -0.96 12.07 -11.12
N LYS A 39 -1.79 11.13 -11.60
CA LYS A 39 -3.24 11.21 -11.47
C LYS A 39 -3.68 11.29 -10.02
N ASP A 40 -3.14 10.42 -9.18
CA ASP A 40 -3.47 10.39 -7.76
C ASP A 40 -2.98 11.67 -7.05
N ALA A 41 -1.75 12.14 -7.36
CA ALA A 41 -1.23 13.38 -6.80
C ALA A 41 -2.03 14.62 -7.24
N ALA A 42 -2.61 14.61 -8.43
CA ALA A 42 -3.50 15.67 -8.91
C ALA A 42 -4.90 15.61 -8.31
N SER A 43 -5.33 14.42 -7.86
CA SER A 43 -6.64 14.17 -7.26
C SER A 43 -6.63 14.48 -5.76
N ASP A 44 -5.53 14.15 -5.09
CA ASP A 44 -5.28 14.42 -3.68
C ASP A 44 -3.88 15.03 -3.55
N ILE A 45 -3.82 16.36 -3.49
CA ILE A 45 -2.57 17.14 -3.51
C ILE A 45 -1.80 16.86 -2.22
N PRO A 46 -0.62 16.24 -2.29
CA PRO A 46 0.17 15.95 -1.10
C PRO A 46 0.87 17.20 -0.58
N ASP A 47 1.35 17.13 0.67
CA ASP A 47 2.33 18.09 1.20
C ASP A 47 3.70 17.83 0.56
N TRP A 48 4.02 18.63 -0.45
CA TRP A 48 5.28 18.52 -1.21
C TRP A 48 6.51 18.80 -0.34
N SER A 49 6.38 19.62 0.70
CA SER A 49 7.49 19.90 1.63
C SER A 49 7.86 18.67 2.44
N VAL A 50 6.86 17.88 2.86
CA VAL A 50 7.08 16.60 3.53
C VAL A 50 7.62 15.58 2.52
N VAL A 51 6.97 15.42 1.36
CA VAL A 51 7.39 14.45 0.32
C VAL A 51 8.84 14.66 -0.13
N ALA A 52 9.28 15.91 -0.28
CA ALA A 52 10.64 16.25 -0.69
C ALA A 52 11.70 15.80 0.34
N LYS A 53 11.37 15.85 1.64
CA LYS A 53 12.24 15.47 2.74
C LYS A 53 12.26 13.96 3.00
N THR A 54 11.24 13.24 2.55
CA THR A 54 11.15 11.79 2.73
C THR A 54 12.31 11.08 2.04
N LYS A 55 13.16 10.42 2.85
CA LYS A 55 14.16 9.48 2.37
C LYS A 55 13.57 8.09 2.39
N PHE A 56 13.37 7.51 1.23
CA PHE A 56 13.07 6.09 1.14
C PHE A 56 14.35 5.34 1.43
N LYS A 57 14.29 4.36 2.35
CA LYS A 57 15.39 3.43 2.54
C LYS A 57 15.64 2.80 1.16
N SER A 58 16.78 3.10 0.57
CA SER A 58 17.37 2.17 -0.38
C SER A 58 17.63 0.93 0.45
N ASP A 59 16.73 -0.05 0.42
CA ASP A 59 17.07 -1.32 1.03
C ASP A 59 18.35 -1.77 0.35
N LYS A 60 19.43 -1.80 1.15
CA LYS A 60 20.77 -2.12 0.67
C LYS A 60 20.81 -3.54 0.07
N ASP A 61 19.78 -4.33 0.36
CA ASP A 61 19.64 -5.73 -0.02
C ASP A 61 18.64 -5.97 -1.17
N VAL A 62 17.95 -4.95 -1.70
CA VAL A 62 17.14 -5.15 -2.92
C VAL A 62 18.10 -5.16 -4.12
N GLY A 63 18.42 -6.38 -4.56
CA GLY A 63 19.22 -6.67 -5.75
C GLY A 63 18.50 -6.27 -7.03
N ILE A 64 18.44 -4.98 -7.34
CA ILE A 64 18.03 -4.48 -8.65
C ILE A 64 19.22 -4.61 -9.59
N SER A 65 19.03 -5.31 -10.71
CA SER A 65 20.05 -5.41 -11.74
C SER A 65 20.41 -4.01 -12.27
N PRO A 66 21.69 -3.71 -12.53
CA PRO A 66 22.11 -2.49 -13.24
C PRO A 66 21.38 -2.22 -14.55
N LYS A 67 20.83 -3.27 -15.18
CA LYS A 67 20.04 -3.16 -16.41
C LYS A 67 18.63 -2.62 -16.19
N ASP A 68 18.11 -2.60 -14.95
CA ASP A 68 16.74 -2.18 -14.66
C ASP A 68 16.63 -0.71 -14.24
N TYR A 69 17.74 -0.10 -13.80
CA TYR A 69 17.86 1.34 -13.52
C TYR A 69 18.74 2.04 -14.55
N SER A 70 18.69 3.38 -14.61
CA SER A 70 19.29 4.22 -15.67
C SER A 70 18.64 4.13 -17.07
N ASN A 71 17.56 3.37 -17.22
CA ASN A 71 16.75 3.36 -18.43
C ASN A 71 15.87 4.62 -18.53
N ILE A 72 15.69 5.12 -19.74
CA ILE A 72 14.70 6.14 -20.04
C ILE A 72 13.34 5.45 -20.14
N ARG A 73 12.39 5.85 -19.29
CA ARG A 73 10.99 5.46 -19.38
C ARG A 73 10.17 6.59 -19.97
N THR A 74 9.38 6.28 -20.98
CA THR A 74 8.36 7.17 -21.55
C THR A 74 7.01 6.84 -20.95
N PHE A 75 6.20 7.86 -20.71
CA PHE A 75 4.87 7.72 -20.13
C PHE A 75 3.99 8.92 -20.51
N ASN A 76 2.68 8.70 -20.42
CA ASN A 76 1.68 9.71 -20.74
C ASN A 76 1.12 10.29 -19.45
N ILE A 77 0.74 11.57 -19.49
CA ILE A 77 0.11 12.27 -18.37
C ILE A 77 -1.03 13.13 -18.93
N GLU A 78 -2.16 13.23 -18.24
CA GLU A 78 -3.14 14.23 -18.64
C GLU A 78 -2.64 15.64 -18.40
N LYS A 79 -2.95 16.56 -19.32
CA LYS A 79 -2.46 17.94 -19.25
C LYS A 79 -2.96 18.62 -17.97
N ASN A 80 -4.23 18.40 -17.62
CA ASN A 80 -4.83 18.93 -16.41
C ASN A 80 -4.12 18.42 -15.14
N ASP A 81 -3.86 17.12 -15.05
CA ASP A 81 -3.17 16.52 -13.91
C ASP A 81 -1.74 17.04 -13.79
N PHE A 82 -1.04 17.17 -14.92
CA PHE A 82 0.29 17.76 -14.98
C PHE A 82 0.30 19.21 -14.46
N ASP A 83 -0.63 20.04 -14.91
CA ASP A 83 -0.71 21.45 -14.53
C ASP A 83 -1.07 21.61 -13.05
N LYS A 84 -2.01 20.80 -12.51
CA LYS A 84 -2.33 20.77 -11.07
C LYS A 84 -1.13 20.41 -10.19
N VAL A 85 -0.43 19.33 -10.55
CA VAL A 85 0.78 18.91 -9.82
C VAL A 85 1.86 19.98 -9.91
N ARG A 86 2.11 20.53 -11.10
CA ARG A 86 3.12 21.59 -11.28
C ARG A 86 2.81 22.83 -10.45
N ASN A 87 1.57 23.31 -10.48
CA ASN A 87 1.17 24.53 -9.77
C ASN A 87 1.27 24.33 -8.26
N SER A 88 0.74 23.21 -7.74
CA SER A 88 0.86 22.93 -6.29
C SER A 88 2.30 22.78 -5.81
N ILE A 89 3.19 22.18 -6.61
CA ILE A 89 4.64 22.13 -6.30
C ILE A 89 5.23 23.54 -6.28
N ASN A 90 4.90 24.36 -7.27
CA ASN A 90 5.37 25.74 -7.34
C ASN A 90 4.95 26.55 -6.12
N ASP A 91 3.68 26.46 -5.74
CA ASP A 91 3.10 27.21 -4.64
C ASP A 91 3.68 26.76 -3.28
N GLN A 92 3.74 25.45 -3.02
CA GLN A 92 4.20 24.93 -1.73
C GLN A 92 5.71 24.99 -1.54
N LEU A 93 6.50 24.83 -2.61
CA LEU A 93 7.97 24.81 -2.54
C LEU A 93 8.62 26.13 -2.98
N ASN A 94 7.81 27.15 -3.30
CA ASN A 94 8.25 28.44 -3.83
C ASN A 94 9.17 28.28 -5.06
N LEU A 95 8.74 27.46 -6.01
CA LEU A 95 9.42 27.21 -7.28
C LEU A 95 8.67 27.89 -8.43
N SER A 96 9.38 28.31 -9.48
CA SER A 96 8.76 28.94 -10.65
C SER A 96 8.49 27.93 -11.78
N LYS A 97 9.44 27.02 -12.03
CA LYS A 97 9.37 26.04 -13.12
C LYS A 97 10.18 24.79 -12.76
N PRO A 98 9.59 23.83 -12.03
CA PRO A 98 10.30 22.65 -11.60
C PRO A 98 10.57 21.76 -12.82
N ARG A 99 11.73 21.10 -12.83
CA ARG A 99 12.07 20.16 -13.90
C ARG A 99 11.12 18.96 -13.84
N ILE A 100 10.72 18.42 -15.00
CA ILE A 100 9.85 17.24 -15.06
C ILE A 100 10.41 16.07 -14.26
N SER A 101 11.72 15.83 -14.35
CA SER A 101 12.38 14.76 -13.60
C SER A 101 12.31 14.93 -12.08
N TYR A 102 12.23 16.18 -11.60
CA TYR A 102 12.02 16.46 -10.18
C TYR A 102 10.57 16.22 -9.79
N MET A 103 9.62 16.77 -10.56
CA MET A 103 8.18 16.55 -10.34
C MET A 103 7.82 15.07 -10.33
N THR A 104 8.29 14.32 -11.34
CA THR A 104 8.03 12.88 -11.45
C THR A 104 8.54 12.13 -10.23
N ARG A 105 9.73 12.47 -9.72
CA ARG A 105 10.26 11.84 -8.50
C ARG A 105 9.44 12.19 -7.27
N LEU A 106 8.96 13.44 -7.14
CA LEU A 106 8.03 13.79 -6.08
C LEU A 106 6.73 12.97 -6.17
N CYS A 107 6.17 12.77 -7.36
CA CYS A 107 4.97 11.94 -7.54
C CYS A 107 5.22 10.47 -7.15
N ILE A 108 6.36 9.88 -7.57
CA ILE A 108 6.74 8.51 -7.17
C ILE A 108 6.82 8.40 -5.65
N ARG A 109 7.47 9.38 -5.00
CA ARG A 109 7.61 9.43 -3.55
C ARG A 109 6.25 9.59 -2.86
N ALA A 110 5.40 10.49 -3.34
CA ALA A 110 4.07 10.68 -2.78
C ALA A 110 3.23 9.40 -2.88
N ALA A 111 3.26 8.72 -4.02
CA ALA A 111 2.57 7.44 -4.21
C ALA A 111 3.10 6.35 -3.26
N SER A 112 4.42 6.21 -3.10
CA SER A 112 5.00 5.26 -2.16
C SER A 112 4.68 5.61 -0.70
N MET A 113 4.67 6.89 -0.32
CA MET A 113 4.22 7.31 1.03
C MET A 113 2.77 6.92 1.28
N ARG A 114 1.87 7.19 0.32
CA ARG A 114 0.45 6.84 0.44
C ARG A 114 0.28 5.34 0.60
N LEU A 115 1.01 4.54 -0.17
CA LEU A 115 0.98 3.08 -0.06
C LEU A 115 1.42 2.63 1.34
N LYS A 116 2.55 3.15 1.85
CA LYS A 116 3.05 2.80 3.19
C LYS A 116 2.10 3.22 4.29
N ASN A 117 1.47 4.37 4.17
CA ASN A 117 0.46 4.83 5.12
C ASN A 117 -0.76 3.91 5.09
N LYS A 118 -1.23 3.51 3.92
CA LYS A 118 -2.34 2.55 3.76
C LYS A 118 -2.00 1.22 4.43
N MET A 119 -0.83 0.65 4.15
CA MET A 119 -0.37 -0.60 4.78
C MET A 119 -0.20 -0.47 6.29
N ALA A 120 0.25 0.69 6.79
CA ALA A 120 0.36 0.95 8.22
C ALA A 120 -1.01 1.05 8.90
N VAL A 121 -2.01 1.65 8.23
CA VAL A 121 -3.40 1.69 8.70
C VAL A 121 -4.00 0.29 8.70
N GLU A 122 -3.82 -0.50 7.64
CA GLU A 122 -4.26 -1.90 7.60
C GLU A 122 -3.63 -2.74 8.72
N LYS A 123 -2.32 -2.54 9.00
CA LYS A 123 -1.65 -3.19 10.14
C LYS A 123 -2.18 -2.71 11.50
N LYS A 124 -2.50 -1.42 11.64
CA LYS A 124 -3.05 -0.84 12.88
C LYS A 124 -4.53 -1.14 13.10
N LEU A 125 -5.28 -1.48 12.05
CA LEU A 125 -6.65 -2.01 12.09
C LEU A 125 -6.68 -3.50 12.48
N ILE A 126 -5.51 -4.14 12.58
CA ILE A 126 -5.31 -5.45 13.21
C ILE A 126 -4.70 -5.30 14.62
N PRO A 127 -5.37 -4.68 15.62
CA PRO A 127 -5.08 -4.88 17.04
C PRO A 127 -6.21 -5.68 17.69
N ILE A 128 -6.78 -6.66 16.98
CA ILE A 128 -7.50 -7.78 17.58
C ILE A 128 -6.74 -9.00 17.10
N GLY A 129 -5.98 -9.59 18.02
CA GLY A 129 -5.22 -10.81 17.77
C GLY A 129 -6.17 -11.94 17.40
N VAL A 130 -6.45 -12.08 16.12
CA VAL A 130 -6.80 -13.39 15.58
C VAL A 130 -5.46 -14.00 15.22
N GLU A 131 -4.86 -14.71 16.19
CA GLU A 131 -3.99 -15.82 15.81
C GLU A 131 -4.80 -16.61 14.79
N LYS A 132 -4.36 -16.64 13.53
CA LYS A 132 -4.89 -17.57 12.54
C LYS A 132 -4.44 -18.97 12.95
N VAL A 133 -4.97 -19.46 14.06
CA VAL A 133 -4.95 -20.87 14.41
C VAL A 133 -5.69 -21.54 13.26
N LYS A 134 -5.02 -22.46 12.55
CA LYS A 134 -5.70 -23.37 11.64
C LYS A 134 -6.64 -24.22 12.52
N LEU A 135 -7.88 -23.76 12.66
CA LEU A 135 -8.90 -24.48 13.38
C LEU A 135 -9.40 -25.61 12.48
N ASP A 136 -9.08 -26.84 12.83
CA ASP A 136 -9.70 -28.00 12.22
C ASP A 136 -11.14 -28.12 12.72
N GLY A 137 -12.09 -27.69 11.89
CA GLY A 137 -13.51 -27.68 12.24
C GLY A 137 -14.03 -29.07 12.62
N VAL A 138 -13.47 -30.14 12.07
CA VAL A 138 -13.88 -31.51 12.38
C VAL A 138 -13.48 -31.88 13.80
N SER A 139 -12.24 -31.56 14.20
CA SER A 139 -11.75 -31.80 15.55
C SER A 139 -12.54 -31.03 16.62
N ILE A 140 -12.98 -29.81 16.31
CA ILE A 140 -13.77 -28.98 17.24
C ILE A 140 -15.17 -29.58 17.43
N ILE A 141 -15.86 -29.92 16.35
CA ILE A 141 -17.20 -30.52 16.41
C ILE A 141 -17.17 -31.82 17.21
N ARG A 142 -16.15 -32.65 16.99
CA ARG A 142 -15.97 -33.90 17.72
C ARG A 142 -15.80 -33.67 19.22
N ARG A 143 -14.99 -32.69 19.61
CA ARG A 143 -14.73 -32.38 21.02
C ARG A 143 -15.95 -31.77 21.72
N ILE A 144 -16.77 -31.02 21.00
CA ILE A 144 -18.07 -30.53 21.50
C ILE A 144 -19.03 -31.71 21.71
N ALA A 145 -19.09 -32.66 20.78
CA ALA A 145 -19.91 -33.87 20.93
C ALA A 145 -19.48 -34.70 22.15
N GLU A 146 -18.17 -34.92 22.33
CA GLU A 146 -17.62 -35.60 23.51
C GLU A 146 -17.98 -34.87 24.83
N LEU A 147 -17.96 -33.53 24.84
CA LEU A 147 -18.36 -32.73 26.00
C LEU A 147 -19.87 -32.83 26.29
N LEU A 148 -20.72 -32.86 25.26
CA LEU A 148 -22.18 -33.01 25.41
C LEU A 148 -22.58 -34.41 25.89
N GLU A 149 -21.80 -35.44 25.54
CA GLU A 149 -22.01 -36.81 26.01
C GLU A 149 -21.50 -37.04 27.44
N SER A 150 -20.52 -36.26 27.88
CA SER A 150 -19.99 -36.36 29.24
C SER A 150 -20.90 -35.66 30.26
N THR A 151 -21.34 -36.40 31.28
CA THR A 151 -22.20 -35.90 32.37
C THR A 151 -21.44 -35.31 33.55
N SER A 152 -20.15 -34.99 33.38
CA SER A 152 -19.35 -34.38 34.45
C SER A 152 -19.70 -32.90 34.63
N GLU A 153 -19.68 -32.43 35.87
CA GLU A 153 -20.00 -31.02 36.21
C GLU A 153 -19.14 -30.02 35.42
N GLU A 154 -17.87 -30.34 35.20
CA GLU A 154 -16.94 -29.51 34.43
C GLU A 154 -17.30 -29.44 32.93
N ALA A 155 -17.89 -30.49 32.37
CA ALA A 155 -18.36 -30.48 31.00
C ALA A 155 -19.65 -29.67 30.85
N VAL A 156 -20.58 -29.79 31.81
CA VAL A 156 -21.81 -29.00 31.86
C VAL A 156 -21.48 -27.51 31.93
N GLU A 157 -20.53 -27.10 32.77
CA GLU A 157 -20.11 -25.69 32.88
C GLU A 157 -19.54 -25.15 31.55
N LYS A 158 -18.75 -25.95 30.84
CA LYS A 158 -18.17 -25.57 29.54
C LYS A 158 -19.24 -25.47 28.45
N VAL A 159 -20.21 -26.39 28.44
CA VAL A 159 -21.33 -26.37 27.48
C VAL A 159 -22.23 -25.15 27.71
N VAL A 160 -22.53 -24.80 28.96
CA VAL A 160 -23.33 -23.60 29.29
C VAL A 160 -22.63 -22.33 28.80
N LYS A 161 -21.33 -22.19 29.03
CA LYS A 161 -20.56 -21.04 28.52
C LYS A 161 -20.58 -20.95 26.99
N ILE A 162 -20.50 -22.08 26.29
CA ILE A 162 -20.61 -22.11 24.82
C ILE A 162 -22.01 -21.67 24.38
N LYS A 163 -23.06 -22.13 25.07
CA LYS A 163 -24.45 -21.75 24.79
C LYS A 163 -24.66 -20.24 24.96
N ASP A 164 -24.20 -19.67 26.07
CA ASP A 164 -24.38 -18.24 26.37
C ASP A 164 -23.72 -17.36 25.29
N ILE A 165 -22.52 -17.72 24.83
CA ILE A 165 -21.81 -17.02 23.75
C ILE A 165 -22.58 -17.10 22.42
N LEU A 166 -23.24 -18.23 22.14
CA LEU A 166 -24.02 -18.40 20.91
C LEU A 166 -25.31 -17.57 20.94
N GLU A 167 -25.98 -17.51 22.10
CA GLU A 167 -27.22 -16.74 22.27
C GLU A 167 -26.98 -15.22 22.31
N GLU A 168 -25.82 -14.75 22.80
CA GLU A 168 -25.46 -13.32 22.77
C GLU A 168 -25.16 -12.76 21.37
N ASN A 169 -24.89 -13.63 20.39
CA ASN A 169 -24.51 -13.25 19.02
C ASN A 169 -25.60 -13.50 17.97
N THR A 170 -26.84 -13.78 18.40
CA THR A 170 -28.01 -13.96 17.53
C THR A 170 -29.04 -12.86 17.74
#